data_AF-V9DP65-F1
#
_entry.id   AF-V9DP65-F1
#
_cell.length_a   1.000
_cell.length_b   1.000
_cell.length_c   1.000
_cell.angle_alpha   90.00
_cell.angle_beta   90.00
_cell.angle_gamma   90.00
#
_symmetry.space_group_name_H-M   'P 1'
#
loop_
_entity.id
_entity.type
_entity.pdbx_description
1 polymer ?
#
loop_
_entity_poly.entity_id
_entity_poly.type
_entity_poly.pdbx_seq_one_letter_code
_entity_poly.pdbx_strand_id
1 'polypeptide(L)'
;MRLDYVPNPPTNLSAEDQEVLERVKARRGAMGLIPLDLTLLHAPKIADGWNALLGAVRTKNSLPDDIREIAICRPALINKAWFEWNAHAPILLKSAGFTEEKLAVVKQLRPTGKGALDDRQWAVLRYADAMTRDVSVPQSLFDEVKAQGFNEQEIVELTATVASYNLVSRFLVALDVGEQNDKAPDWASKL
;
A
#
# COMPACT_ATOMS: atom_id res chain seq x y z
N MET A 1 -4.13 17.91 -5.14
CA MET A 1 -3.38 18.18 -3.91
C MET A 1 -3.96 19.34 -3.16
N ARG A 2 -3.82 19.32 -1.83
CA ARG A 2 -4.19 20.42 -0.93
C ARG A 2 -3.03 21.33 -0.54
N LEU A 3 -1.80 20.96 -0.93
CA LEU A 3 -0.57 21.73 -0.75
C LEU A 3 0.17 21.81 -2.08
N ASP A 4 0.95 22.87 -2.29
CA ASP A 4 1.93 22.88 -3.39
C ASP A 4 2.95 21.77 -3.18
N TYR A 5 3.47 21.19 -4.26
CA TYR A 5 4.65 20.31 -4.17
C TYR A 5 5.90 21.13 -3.87
N VAL A 6 6.91 20.54 -3.22
CA VAL A 6 8.24 21.17 -3.22
C VAL A 6 8.73 21.33 -4.68
N PRO A 7 9.62 22.31 -4.95
CA PRO A 7 10.25 22.43 -6.26
C PRO A 7 10.87 21.09 -6.71
N ASN A 8 10.92 20.85 -8.02
CA ASN A 8 11.58 19.68 -8.58
C ASN A 8 12.68 20.10 -9.57
N PRO A 9 13.97 20.05 -9.17
CA PRO A 9 14.49 19.49 -7.93
C PRO A 9 14.19 20.37 -6.69
N PRO A 10 14.10 19.78 -5.48
CA PRO A 10 13.94 20.56 -4.25
C PRO A 10 15.13 21.49 -4.04
N THR A 11 14.86 22.71 -3.57
CA THR A 11 15.85 23.77 -3.33
C THR A 11 15.84 24.20 -1.86
N ASN A 12 16.85 24.97 -1.44
CA ASN A 12 16.97 25.53 -0.10
C ASN A 12 16.98 24.50 1.04
N LEU A 13 17.54 23.31 0.78
CA LEU A 13 17.68 22.25 1.78
C LEU A 13 18.92 22.46 2.67
N SER A 14 18.83 22.05 3.94
CA SER A 14 20.00 21.88 4.79
C SER A 14 20.89 20.73 4.27
N ALA A 15 22.13 20.63 4.75
CA ALA A 15 23.01 19.51 4.39
C ALA A 15 22.40 18.15 4.79
N GLU A 16 21.77 18.07 5.95
CA GLU A 16 21.07 16.86 6.44
C GLU A 16 19.90 16.49 5.51
N ASP A 17 19.09 17.48 5.13
CA ASP A 17 17.92 17.25 4.25
C ASP A 17 18.34 16.92 2.81
N GLN A 18 19.49 17.42 2.36
CA GLN A 18 20.06 17.07 1.06
C GLN A 18 20.40 15.58 1.00
N GLU A 19 20.95 15.01 2.08
CA GLU A 19 21.24 13.57 2.15
C GLU A 19 19.97 12.72 2.06
N VAL A 20 18.87 13.17 2.69
CA VAL A 20 17.56 12.52 2.56
C VAL A 20 17.10 12.54 1.10
N LEU A 21 17.18 13.70 0.43
CA LEU A 21 16.81 13.83 -0.97
C LEU A 21 17.61 12.85 -1.85
N GLU A 22 18.91 12.73 -1.63
CA GLU A 22 19.74 11.79 -2.39
C GLU A 22 19.35 10.32 -2.14
N ARG A 23 18.98 9.94 -0.90
CA ARG A 23 18.43 8.60 -0.63
C ARG A 23 17.10 8.36 -1.35
N VAL A 24 16.22 9.37 -1.41
CA VAL A 24 14.93 9.28 -2.12
C VAL A 24 15.16 9.09 -3.62
N LYS A 25 16.06 9.90 -4.22
CA LYS A 25 16.44 9.80 -5.63
C LYS A 25 17.06 8.45 -5.94
N ALA A 26 18.00 7.97 -5.13
CA ALA A 26 18.67 6.68 -5.32
C ALA A 26 17.66 5.53 -5.36
N ARG A 27 16.65 5.55 -4.47
CA ARG A 27 15.58 4.55 -4.47
C ARG A 27 14.71 4.62 -5.74
N ARG A 28 14.44 5.81 -6.27
CA ARG A 28 13.60 6.00 -7.47
C ARG A 28 14.35 5.72 -8.78
N GLY A 29 15.67 5.90 -8.80
CA GLY A 29 16.49 5.72 -9.99
C GLY A 29 15.97 6.56 -11.16
N ALA A 30 15.95 5.97 -12.35
CA ALA A 30 15.55 6.64 -13.59
C ALA A 30 14.07 7.11 -13.60
N MET A 31 13.22 6.62 -12.69
CA MET A 31 11.83 7.05 -12.59
C MET A 31 11.70 8.51 -12.11
N GLY A 32 12.70 9.01 -11.38
CA GLY A 32 12.64 10.33 -10.76
C GLY A 32 11.66 10.42 -9.58
N LEU A 33 11.57 11.61 -8.98
CA LEU A 33 10.67 11.88 -7.86
C LEU A 33 9.22 11.86 -8.35
N ILE A 34 8.35 11.16 -7.60
CA ILE A 34 6.91 11.12 -7.87
C ILE A 34 6.16 12.11 -6.94
N PRO A 35 4.87 12.40 -7.18
CA PRO A 35 4.08 13.31 -6.34
C PRO A 35 4.15 13.04 -4.84
N LEU A 36 4.14 11.77 -4.42
CA LEU A 36 4.32 11.40 -3.01
C LEU A 36 5.69 11.82 -2.47
N ASP A 37 6.76 11.67 -3.23
CA ASP A 37 8.10 12.07 -2.78
C ASP A 37 8.17 13.60 -2.62
N LEU A 38 7.66 14.34 -3.60
CA LEU A 38 7.62 15.80 -3.55
C LEU A 38 6.73 16.33 -2.43
N THR A 39 5.71 15.57 -2.02
CA THR A 39 4.88 15.91 -0.86
C THR A 39 5.63 15.66 0.44
N LEU A 40 6.27 14.48 0.59
CA LEU A 40 7.00 14.11 1.80
C LEU A 40 8.22 15.00 2.04
N LEU A 41 8.85 15.52 0.98
CA LEU A 41 10.04 16.36 1.06
C LEU A 41 9.78 17.77 1.62
N HIS A 42 8.52 18.14 1.89
CA HIS A 42 8.20 19.26 2.81
C HIS A 42 8.67 18.98 4.24
N ALA A 43 8.82 17.71 4.61
CA ALA A 43 9.32 17.26 5.91
C ALA A 43 10.36 16.13 5.71
N PRO A 44 11.61 16.45 5.32
CA PRO A 44 12.59 15.44 4.92
C PRO A 44 12.85 14.36 5.97
N LYS A 45 12.86 14.70 7.27
CA LYS A 45 13.00 13.70 8.35
C LYS A 45 11.86 12.66 8.37
N ILE A 46 10.64 13.09 8.05
CA ILE A 46 9.50 12.19 7.87
C ILE A 46 9.69 11.36 6.58
N ALA A 47 10.13 11.99 5.49
CA ALA A 47 10.40 11.30 4.23
C ALA A 47 11.43 10.17 4.41
N ASP A 48 12.47 10.38 5.21
CA ASP A 48 13.52 9.39 5.44
C ASP A 48 13.01 8.17 6.21
N GLY A 49 12.33 8.38 7.35
CA GLY A 49 11.71 7.31 8.12
C GLY A 49 10.65 6.54 7.32
N TRP A 50 9.84 7.27 6.55
CA TRP A 50 8.88 6.69 5.62
C TRP A 50 9.54 5.76 4.59
N ASN A 51 10.65 6.21 4.01
CA ASN A 51 11.40 5.43 3.02
C ASN A 51 12.00 4.17 3.62
N ALA A 52 12.53 4.25 4.85
CA ALA A 52 13.08 3.10 5.56
C ALA A 52 12.01 2.04 5.84
N LEU A 53 10.88 2.44 6.45
CA LEU A 53 9.77 1.53 6.77
C LEU A 53 9.16 0.91 5.51
N LEU A 54 8.77 1.74 4.52
CA LEU A 54 8.15 1.21 3.30
C LEU A 54 9.13 0.48 2.38
N GLY A 55 10.44 0.70 2.54
CA GLY A 55 11.47 -0.13 1.93
C GLY A 55 11.44 -1.54 2.51
N ALA A 56 11.42 -1.65 3.85
CA ALA A 56 11.32 -2.95 4.51
C ALA A 56 10.04 -3.71 4.12
N VAL A 57 8.90 -3.02 4.16
CA VAL A 57 7.57 -3.58 3.82
C VAL A 57 7.45 -4.04 2.37
N ARG A 58 8.16 -3.43 1.41
CA ARG A 58 8.01 -3.80 -0.01
C ARG A 58 9.07 -4.74 -0.54
N THR A 59 10.30 -4.65 -0.04
CA THR A 59 11.45 -5.32 -0.67
C THR A 59 12.36 -6.07 0.29
N LYS A 60 12.11 -6.02 1.61
CA LYS A 60 12.92 -6.72 2.61
C LYS A 60 12.05 -7.54 3.57
N ASN A 61 11.08 -8.27 3.02
CA ASN A 61 10.23 -9.19 3.76
C ASN A 61 10.13 -10.54 3.05
N SER A 62 9.54 -11.51 3.74
CA SER A 62 9.39 -12.90 3.28
C SER A 62 8.07 -13.19 2.57
N LEU A 63 7.12 -12.26 2.59
CA LEU A 63 5.81 -12.43 1.96
C LEU A 63 5.92 -12.57 0.42
N PRO A 64 5.24 -13.56 -0.18
CA PRO A 64 5.05 -13.63 -1.62
C PRO A 64 4.39 -12.37 -2.18
N ASP A 65 4.70 -12.03 -3.44
CA ASP A 65 4.22 -10.79 -4.07
C ASP A 65 2.70 -10.68 -4.09
N ASP A 66 1.97 -11.76 -4.38
CA ASP A 66 0.50 -11.74 -4.41
C ASP A 66 -0.10 -11.49 -3.02
N ILE A 67 0.44 -12.13 -2.00
CA ILE A 67 0.05 -11.92 -0.59
C ILE A 67 0.30 -10.48 -0.17
N ARG A 68 1.52 -9.98 -0.42
CA ARG A 68 1.90 -8.62 -0.05
C ARG A 68 1.04 -7.60 -0.79
N GLU A 69 0.86 -7.75 -2.09
CA GLU A 69 0.11 -6.78 -2.89
C GLU A 69 -1.41 -6.84 -2.65
N ILE A 70 -1.99 -7.98 -2.22
CA ILE A 70 -3.35 -8.00 -1.67
C ILE A 70 -3.42 -7.15 -0.40
N ALA A 71 -2.50 -7.37 0.56
CA ALA A 71 -2.46 -6.62 1.81
C ALA A 71 -2.28 -5.10 1.61
N ILE A 72 -1.76 -4.69 0.45
CA ILE A 72 -1.62 -3.29 0.02
C ILE A 72 -2.90 -2.78 -0.65
N CYS A 73 -3.43 -3.53 -1.62
CA CYS A 73 -4.57 -3.10 -2.42
C CYS A 73 -5.86 -2.99 -1.58
N ARG A 74 -6.00 -3.77 -0.50
CA ARG A 74 -7.20 -3.74 0.34
C ARG A 74 -7.38 -2.42 1.11
N PRO A 75 -6.39 -1.91 1.88
CA PRO A 75 -6.43 -0.55 2.42
C PRO A 75 -6.69 0.52 1.34
N ALA A 76 -6.00 0.44 0.20
CA ALA A 76 -6.16 1.39 -0.90
C ALA A 76 -7.62 1.48 -1.38
N LEU A 77 -8.26 0.33 -1.63
CA LEU A 77 -9.65 0.26 -2.07
C LEU A 77 -10.62 0.83 -1.02
N ILE A 78 -10.49 0.36 0.22
CA ILE A 78 -11.42 0.69 1.30
C ILE A 78 -11.36 2.18 1.63
N ASN A 79 -10.16 2.74 1.66
CA ASN A 79 -9.93 4.15 1.98
C ASN A 79 -10.06 5.06 0.75
N LYS A 80 -10.37 4.49 -0.43
CA LYS A 80 -10.44 5.22 -1.72
C LYS A 80 -9.13 5.97 -2.06
N ALA A 81 -7.99 5.39 -1.69
CA ALA A 81 -6.67 5.93 -2.01
C ALA A 81 -6.25 5.54 -3.43
N TRP A 82 -6.81 6.23 -4.43
CA TRP A 82 -6.62 5.86 -5.84
C TRP A 82 -5.18 5.99 -6.34
N PHE A 83 -4.40 6.91 -5.77
CA PHE A 83 -2.96 6.99 -6.04
C PHE A 83 -2.23 5.68 -5.69
N GLU A 84 -2.55 5.11 -4.52
CA GLU A 84 -2.00 3.83 -4.05
C GLU A 84 -2.52 2.67 -4.89
N TRP A 85 -3.84 2.61 -5.10
CA TRP A 85 -4.46 1.55 -5.89
C TRP A 85 -3.88 1.48 -7.31
N ASN A 86 -3.76 2.61 -7.99
CA ASN A 86 -3.26 2.68 -9.37
C ASN A 86 -1.78 2.27 -9.48
N ALA A 87 -1.00 2.44 -8.41
CA ALA A 87 0.38 1.97 -8.36
C ALA A 87 0.49 0.46 -8.10
N HIS A 88 -0.38 -0.09 -7.27
CA HIS A 88 -0.23 -1.44 -6.72
C HIS A 88 -1.07 -2.52 -7.41
N ALA A 89 -2.29 -2.22 -7.86
CA ALA A 89 -3.11 -3.20 -8.58
C ALA A 89 -2.44 -3.80 -9.83
N PRO A 90 -1.67 -3.03 -10.65
CA PRO A 90 -0.90 -3.60 -11.75
C PRO A 90 0.24 -4.51 -11.30
N ILE A 91 0.81 -4.30 -10.11
CA ILE A 91 1.87 -5.16 -9.54
C ILE A 91 1.25 -6.47 -9.07
N LEU A 92 0.11 -6.40 -8.36
CA LEU A 92 -0.65 -7.58 -7.96
C LEU A 92 -0.98 -8.46 -9.16
N LEU A 93 -1.50 -7.87 -10.25
CA LEU A 93 -1.87 -8.62 -11.46
C LEU A 93 -0.67 -9.30 -12.14
N LYS A 94 0.54 -8.75 -11.99
CA LYS A 94 1.78 -9.34 -12.53
C LYS A 94 2.37 -10.44 -11.64
N SER A 95 1.81 -10.65 -10.45
CA SER A 95 2.28 -11.72 -9.55
C SER A 95 2.08 -13.09 -10.19
N ALA A 96 3.01 -14.00 -9.98
CA ALA A 96 2.99 -15.32 -10.60
C ALA A 96 1.70 -16.08 -10.24
N GLY A 97 0.95 -16.52 -11.25
CA GLY A 97 -0.32 -17.25 -11.06
C GLY A 97 -1.48 -16.40 -10.54
N PHE A 98 -1.35 -15.07 -10.54
CA PHE A 98 -2.46 -14.16 -10.28
C PHE A 98 -3.21 -13.83 -11.59
N THR A 99 -4.53 -13.69 -11.52
CA THR A 99 -5.38 -13.53 -12.71
C THR A 99 -6.38 -12.39 -12.55
N GLU A 100 -7.00 -11.96 -13.64
CA GLU A 100 -8.06 -10.94 -13.61
C GLU A 100 -9.28 -11.41 -12.81
N GLU A 101 -9.61 -12.70 -12.82
CA GLU A 101 -10.70 -13.27 -12.01
C GLU A 101 -10.41 -13.14 -10.51
N LYS A 102 -9.15 -13.33 -10.10
CA LYS A 102 -8.72 -13.08 -8.72
C LYS A 102 -8.78 -11.59 -8.39
N LEU A 103 -8.30 -10.72 -9.29
CA LEU A 103 -8.38 -9.27 -9.11
C LEU A 103 -9.83 -8.78 -9.01
N ALA A 104 -10.77 -9.40 -9.73
CA ALA A 104 -12.19 -9.08 -9.64
C ALA A 104 -12.76 -9.33 -8.24
N VAL A 105 -12.26 -10.32 -7.49
CA VAL A 105 -12.60 -10.50 -6.06
C VAL A 105 -11.98 -9.39 -5.21
N VAL A 106 -10.70 -9.07 -5.45
CA VAL A 106 -9.98 -7.98 -4.74
C VAL A 106 -10.58 -6.60 -5.03
N LYS A 107 -11.34 -6.39 -6.10
CA LYS A 107 -12.06 -5.14 -6.39
C LYS A 107 -13.37 -4.99 -5.62
N GLN A 108 -13.88 -6.04 -4.97
CA GLN A 108 -15.13 -5.96 -4.22
C GLN A 108 -14.89 -5.30 -2.86
N LEU A 109 -15.71 -4.30 -2.48
CA LEU A 109 -15.61 -3.67 -1.17
C LEU A 109 -15.98 -4.60 -0.01
N ARG A 110 -16.90 -5.54 -0.26
CA ARG A 110 -17.42 -6.50 0.72
C ARG A 110 -17.62 -7.87 0.04
N PRO A 111 -16.53 -8.57 -0.32
CA PRO A 111 -16.66 -9.88 -0.94
C PRO A 111 -17.29 -10.86 0.05
N THR A 112 -18.28 -11.63 -0.40
CA THR A 112 -18.98 -12.63 0.43
C THR A 112 -18.42 -14.04 0.28
N GLY A 113 -17.42 -14.23 -0.58
CA GLY A 113 -16.73 -15.49 -0.78
C GLY A 113 -15.42 -15.32 -1.54
N LYS A 114 -14.57 -16.35 -1.49
CA LYS A 114 -13.21 -16.28 -2.04
C LYS A 114 -13.15 -16.20 -3.57
N GLY A 115 -14.20 -16.64 -4.28
CA GLY A 115 -14.20 -16.69 -5.74
C GLY A 115 -13.00 -17.48 -6.27
N ALA A 116 -12.20 -16.86 -7.14
CA ALA A 116 -11.00 -17.45 -7.73
C ALA A 116 -9.75 -17.39 -6.84
N LEU A 117 -9.80 -16.72 -5.68
CA LEU A 117 -8.68 -16.67 -4.75
C LEU A 117 -8.45 -18.04 -4.11
N ASP A 118 -7.18 -18.37 -3.86
CA ASP A 118 -6.85 -19.50 -2.99
C ASP A 118 -7.09 -19.14 -1.51
N ASP A 119 -6.95 -20.14 -0.63
CA ASP A 119 -7.27 -19.97 0.79
C ASP A 119 -6.29 -19.01 1.51
N ARG A 120 -5.01 -18.96 1.11
CA ARG A 120 -4.02 -18.01 1.65
C ARG A 120 -4.39 -16.57 1.26
N GLN A 121 -4.66 -16.35 -0.02
CA GLN A 121 -5.06 -15.04 -0.57
C GLN A 121 -6.37 -14.55 0.05
N TRP A 122 -7.34 -15.45 0.25
CA TRP A 122 -8.62 -15.12 0.88
C TRP A 122 -8.47 -14.75 2.35
N ALA A 123 -7.68 -15.50 3.12
CA ALA A 123 -7.43 -15.18 4.53
C ALA A 123 -6.76 -13.81 4.67
N VAL A 124 -5.77 -13.50 3.81
CA VAL A 124 -5.07 -12.21 3.77
C VAL A 124 -6.01 -11.07 3.41
N LEU A 125 -6.88 -11.25 2.41
CA LEU A 125 -7.88 -10.25 2.04
C LEU A 125 -8.76 -9.91 3.24
N ARG A 126 -9.34 -10.91 3.91
CA ARG A 126 -10.23 -10.68 5.05
C ARG A 126 -9.49 -10.09 6.26
N TYR A 127 -8.26 -10.53 6.49
CA TYR A 127 -7.39 -9.98 7.52
C TYR A 127 -7.13 -8.48 7.29
N ALA A 128 -6.78 -8.11 6.06
CA ALA A 128 -6.53 -6.72 5.69
C ALA A 128 -7.80 -5.86 5.78
N ASP A 129 -8.96 -6.40 5.39
CA ASP A 129 -10.26 -5.72 5.53
C ASP A 129 -10.61 -5.46 6.99
N ALA A 130 -10.47 -6.46 7.87
CA ALA A 130 -10.76 -6.34 9.30
C ALA A 130 -9.84 -5.30 9.97
N MET A 131 -8.54 -5.36 9.73
CA MET A 131 -7.58 -4.35 10.23
C MET A 131 -7.89 -2.93 9.74
N THR A 132 -8.40 -2.79 8.52
CA THR A 132 -8.65 -1.49 7.90
C THR A 132 -9.96 -0.87 8.38
N ARG A 133 -11.03 -1.66 8.45
CA ARG A 133 -12.37 -1.18 8.80
C ARG A 133 -12.63 -1.15 10.30
N ASP A 134 -12.27 -2.24 10.97
CA ASP A 134 -12.67 -2.51 12.35
C ASP A 134 -11.50 -2.33 13.33
N VAL A 135 -10.26 -2.27 12.83
CA VAL A 135 -8.98 -2.21 13.56
C VAL A 135 -8.69 -3.49 14.37
N SER A 136 -9.70 -4.04 15.04
CA SER A 136 -9.65 -5.32 15.73
C SER A 136 -9.85 -6.46 14.75
N VAL A 137 -8.89 -7.39 14.71
CA VAL A 137 -9.02 -8.65 13.96
C VAL A 137 -9.63 -9.70 14.90
N PRO A 138 -10.76 -10.33 14.56
CA PRO A 138 -11.32 -11.42 15.34
C PRO A 138 -10.32 -12.58 15.50
N GLN A 139 -10.24 -13.17 16.69
CA GLN A 139 -9.32 -14.28 16.96
C GLN A 139 -9.49 -15.44 15.97
N SER A 140 -10.73 -15.77 15.60
CA SER A 140 -11.01 -16.82 14.62
C SER A 140 -10.41 -16.54 13.23
N LEU A 141 -10.35 -15.28 12.81
CA LEU A 141 -9.71 -14.88 11.56
C LEU A 141 -8.19 -14.92 11.68
N PHE A 142 -7.64 -14.51 12.82
CA PHE A 142 -6.20 -14.64 13.08
C PHE A 142 -5.75 -16.11 13.06
N ASP A 143 -6.53 -16.99 13.70
CA ASP A 143 -6.26 -18.44 13.71
C ASP A 143 -6.37 -19.05 12.31
N GLU A 144 -7.28 -18.54 11.46
CA GLU A 144 -7.35 -18.96 10.07
C GLU A 144 -6.10 -18.56 9.28
N VAL A 145 -5.59 -17.34 9.46
CA VAL A 145 -4.31 -16.93 8.83
C VAL A 145 -3.19 -17.88 9.25
N LYS A 146 -3.11 -18.26 10.54
CA LYS A 146 -2.14 -19.28 10.99
C LYS A 146 -2.36 -20.64 10.34
N ALA A 147 -3.60 -21.08 10.24
CA ALA A 147 -3.96 -22.37 9.63
C ALA A 147 -3.59 -22.43 8.13
N GLN A 148 -3.49 -21.28 7.47
CA GLN A 148 -3.01 -21.16 6.09
C GLN A 148 -1.48 -21.22 5.95
N GLY A 149 -0.76 -21.57 7.03
CA GLY A 149 0.67 -21.86 7.00
C GLY A 149 1.57 -20.64 7.19
N PHE A 150 1.02 -19.50 7.59
CA PHE A 150 1.82 -18.31 7.91
C PHE A 150 2.57 -18.52 9.23
N ASN A 151 3.90 -18.38 9.19
CA ASN A 151 4.72 -18.38 10.39
C ASN A 151 4.65 -17.01 11.12
N GLU A 152 5.23 -16.92 12.31
CA GLU A 152 5.18 -15.71 13.14
C GLU A 152 5.79 -14.49 12.45
N GLN A 153 6.92 -14.66 11.74
CA GLN A 153 7.55 -13.59 10.98
C GLN A 153 6.62 -13.11 9.86
N GLU A 154 6.06 -14.01 9.05
CA GLU A 154 5.12 -13.65 7.97
C GLU A 154 3.87 -12.94 8.52
N ILE A 155 3.37 -13.35 9.70
CA ILE A 155 2.22 -12.67 10.33
C ILE A 155 2.58 -11.25 10.76
N VAL A 156 3.76 -11.04 11.36
CA VAL A 156 4.24 -9.69 11.70
C VAL A 156 4.42 -8.85 10.44
N GLU A 157 5.02 -9.40 9.39
CA GLU A 157 5.21 -8.71 8.11
C GLU A 157 3.88 -8.38 7.42
N LEU A 158 2.90 -9.29 7.46
CA LEU A 158 1.55 -9.07 6.93
C LEU A 158 0.86 -7.94 7.68
N THR A 159 0.88 -8.01 9.01
CA THR A 159 0.28 -7.00 9.89
C THR A 159 0.93 -5.63 9.65
N ALA A 160 2.25 -5.58 9.60
CA ALA A 160 3.01 -4.36 9.33
C ALA A 160 2.73 -3.80 7.94
N THR A 161 2.53 -4.66 6.93
CA THR A 161 2.14 -4.26 5.57
C THR A 161 0.77 -3.58 5.58
N VAL A 162 -0.26 -4.24 6.13
CA VAL A 162 -1.61 -3.67 6.20
C VAL A 162 -1.63 -2.36 7.01
N ALA A 163 -0.93 -2.32 8.15
CA ALA A 163 -0.83 -1.11 8.97
C ALA A 163 -0.11 0.03 8.22
N SER A 164 0.99 -0.27 7.53
CA SER A 164 1.74 0.72 6.76
C SER A 164 0.89 1.29 5.63
N TYR A 165 0.13 0.48 4.91
CA TYR A 165 -0.71 0.99 3.83
C TYR A 165 -2.01 1.64 4.32
N ASN A 166 -2.43 1.36 5.55
CA ASN A 166 -3.40 2.21 6.26
C ASN A 166 -2.82 3.61 6.58
N LEU A 167 -1.53 3.71 6.92
CA LEU A 167 -0.83 4.99 7.07
C LEU A 167 -0.67 5.71 5.72
N VAL A 168 -0.24 4.99 4.67
CA VAL A 168 -0.06 5.54 3.32
C VAL A 168 -1.36 6.08 2.77
N SER A 169 -2.41 5.26 2.73
CA SER A 169 -3.73 5.66 2.20
C SER A 169 -4.30 6.89 2.91
N ARG A 170 -4.21 6.96 4.24
CA ARG A 170 -4.66 8.14 5.00
C ARG A 170 -3.87 9.39 4.65
N PHE A 171 -2.55 9.29 4.49
CA PHE A 171 -1.72 10.42 4.08
C PHE A 171 -2.07 10.89 2.67
N LEU A 172 -2.16 9.96 1.71
CA LEU A 172 -2.46 10.23 0.31
C LEU A 172 -3.82 10.92 0.16
N VAL A 173 -4.86 10.37 0.80
CA VAL A 173 -6.23 10.89 0.69
C VAL A 173 -6.37 12.22 1.42
N ALA A 174 -5.77 12.37 2.61
CA ALA A 174 -5.86 13.62 3.38
C ALA A 174 -5.24 14.82 2.65
N LEU A 175 -4.16 14.60 1.90
CA LEU A 175 -3.46 15.63 1.15
C LEU A 175 -3.85 15.69 -0.34
N ASP A 176 -4.63 14.72 -0.84
CA ASP A 176 -4.98 14.56 -2.25
C ASP A 176 -3.74 14.45 -3.16
N VAL A 177 -2.82 13.56 -2.77
CA VAL A 177 -1.55 13.32 -3.48
C VAL A 177 -1.80 12.86 -4.92
N GLY A 178 -1.18 13.56 -5.87
CA GLY A 178 -1.36 13.34 -7.31
C GLY A 178 -2.74 13.73 -7.84
N GLU A 179 -3.52 14.51 -7.08
CA GLU A 179 -4.86 14.97 -7.45
C GLU A 179 -5.77 13.78 -7.81
N GLN A 180 -5.71 12.71 -7.01
CA GLN A 180 -6.33 11.43 -7.33
C GLN A 180 -7.67 11.20 -6.62
N ASN A 181 -8.04 11.99 -5.61
CA ASN A 181 -9.22 11.70 -4.79
C ASN A 181 -10.52 11.59 -5.61
N ASP A 182 -10.68 12.46 -6.61
CA ASP A 182 -11.86 12.50 -7.48
C ASP A 182 -11.67 11.69 -8.78
N LYS A 183 -10.56 10.94 -8.90
CA LYS A 183 -10.22 10.13 -10.07
C LYS A 183 -10.40 8.64 -9.79
N ALA A 184 -11.53 8.29 -9.17
CA ALA A 184 -11.90 6.90 -8.98
C ALA A 184 -11.92 6.18 -10.35
N PRO A 185 -11.35 4.96 -10.45
CA PRO A 185 -11.47 4.17 -11.67
C PRO A 185 -12.94 3.93 -12.05
N ASP A 186 -13.24 3.80 -13.34
CA ASP A 186 -14.63 3.63 -13.82
C ASP A 186 -15.38 2.49 -13.14
N TRP A 187 -14.70 1.37 -12.88
CA TRP A 187 -15.28 0.21 -12.19
C TRP A 187 -15.60 0.49 -10.70
N ALA A 188 -14.96 1.48 -10.09
CA ALA A 188 -15.14 1.87 -8.69
C ALA A 188 -16.28 2.88 -8.49
N SER A 189 -16.81 3.49 -9.56
CA SER A 189 -17.92 4.46 -9.48
C SER A 189 -19.23 3.90 -8.88
N LYS A 190 -19.34 2.57 -8.78
CA LYS A 190 -20.50 1.85 -8.25
C LYS A 190 -20.31 1.30 -6.83
N LEU A 191 -19.19 1.62 -6.18
CA LEU A 191 -18.80 1.13 -4.85
C LEU A 191 -19.38 1.94 -3.69
#